data_AF-A0A3B8RYF6-F1
#
_entry.id   AF-A0A3B8RYF6-F1
#
_cell.length_a   1.000
_cell.length_b   1.000
_cell.length_c   1.000
_cell.angle_alpha   90.00
_cell.angle_beta   90.00
_cell.angle_gamma   90.00
#
_symmetry.space_group_name_H-M   'P 1'
#
loop_
_entity.id
_entity.type
_entity.pdbx_description
1 polymer ?
#
loop_
_entity_poly.entity_id
_entity_poly.type
_entity_poly.pdbx_seq_one_letter_code
_entity_poly.pdbx_strand_id
1 'polypeptide(L)'
;EQVEKIQKGFGDFIGIDKFFEKLESKTYKMYIRVLLSRYRGYSVCRACKGSRLRREALQVKISDHSIHDIVQLQIEHALKFFLDIKLSDYDLKVGDRILKEIIKRLTFLNNVGIGYLTLDRLSNSLSGGEAQRINLATSLGSSLVGTLYVLDEPSIGLHPRDNSKLINILKNLRDIGNTVLVVEHDPEMMRESDLLVDMGPKAGIHGGEIVAMGTYDEVVKNKDSLTGKYLSGRIKIPLPAKRNKKQTKTIKIFSASENNLKNIDVEIPLNKFVVVTGVSGSGKSTFVHDILYGGLAKYFGMAPSKVGKFKDLKGNEYIDEVEIVDQSPIGKSPRSNPISYIKTFELIRELFASTHQARARGYKPGFFSFNVPGGRCETCQGDGFIKVEMQFLADIYLECEDCKGTRFKEEIREITYRGKNLVDALNMTVDEAVEYFKENAKISRQLKVLAEVGLGYIKLGQPSNTLSGGEAQRVKLAAHLSLQRDRKHTLFIFDEPTTGLHFDDISKLLNCFNLLLEKGNSLVVIEHNLEVIKCADHVIDLGPDAGDNGGEIVAQGTPEEVASNKNSWTGKYLKDYLS
;
A
#
# COMPACT_ATOMS: atom_id res chain seq x y z
N GLU A 1 -9.34 -42.13 -2.86
CA GLU A 1 -9.44 -42.98 -1.65
C GLU A 1 -8.85 -42.34 -0.39
N GLN A 2 -7.56 -41.98 -0.34
CA GLN A 2 -6.95 -41.37 0.86
C GLN A 2 -7.59 -40.02 1.26
N VAL A 3 -7.87 -39.14 0.30
CA VAL A 3 -8.57 -37.87 0.54
C VAL A 3 -9.97 -38.10 1.13
N GLU A 4 -10.66 -39.12 0.66
CA GLU A 4 -12.03 -39.44 1.10
C GLU A 4 -12.04 -39.98 2.54
N LYS A 5 -11.05 -40.80 2.90
CA LYS A 5 -10.82 -41.24 4.30
C LYS A 5 -10.52 -40.06 5.22
N ILE A 6 -9.78 -39.06 4.75
CA ILE A 6 -9.50 -37.84 5.54
C ILE A 6 -10.77 -36.96 5.66
N GLN A 7 -11.57 -36.83 4.60
CA GLN A 7 -12.80 -36.03 4.63
C GLN A 7 -13.88 -36.64 5.53
N LYS A 8 -14.22 -37.90 5.28
CA LYS A 8 -15.31 -38.61 5.97
C LYS A 8 -14.92 -39.21 7.31
N GLY A 9 -13.61 -39.39 7.53
CA GLY A 9 -13.04 -40.05 8.70
C GLY A 9 -12.76 -41.54 8.46
N PHE A 10 -11.95 -42.12 9.35
CA PHE A 10 -11.65 -43.55 9.39
C PHE A 10 -11.26 -43.95 10.82
N GLY A 11 -11.77 -45.11 11.30
CA GLY A 11 -11.56 -45.54 12.68
C GLY A 11 -12.02 -44.47 13.69
N ASP A 12 -11.12 -44.10 14.61
CA ASP A 12 -11.38 -43.07 15.64
C ASP A 12 -11.23 -41.62 15.12
N PHE A 13 -10.71 -41.44 13.91
CA PHE A 13 -10.61 -40.12 13.29
C PHE A 13 -11.96 -39.74 12.69
N ILE A 14 -12.63 -38.75 13.30
CA ILE A 14 -13.99 -38.32 12.93
C ILE A 14 -14.12 -37.73 11.52
N GLY A 15 -13.01 -37.38 10.86
CA GLY A 15 -13.02 -36.74 9.55
C GLY A 15 -13.19 -35.22 9.62
N ILE A 16 -12.81 -34.56 8.52
CA ILE A 16 -12.93 -33.11 8.36
C ILE A 16 -14.40 -32.67 8.34
N ASP A 17 -15.28 -33.42 7.66
CA ASP A 17 -16.69 -33.02 7.50
C ASP A 17 -17.41 -32.96 8.85
N LYS A 18 -17.28 -34.01 9.67
CA LYS A 18 -17.87 -34.05 11.02
C LYS A 18 -17.22 -33.03 11.96
N PHE A 19 -15.94 -32.70 11.77
CA PHE A 19 -15.30 -31.62 12.52
C PHE A 19 -15.95 -30.27 12.21
N PHE A 20 -16.20 -29.96 10.93
CA PHE A 20 -16.89 -28.74 10.53
C PHE A 20 -18.35 -28.73 10.97
N GLU A 21 -19.10 -29.83 10.85
CA GLU A 21 -20.45 -29.95 11.41
C GLU A 21 -20.48 -29.63 12.92
N LYS A 22 -19.52 -30.16 13.68
CA LYS A 22 -19.36 -29.87 15.10
C LYS A 22 -19.06 -28.39 15.36
N LEU A 23 -18.24 -27.74 14.53
CA LEU A 23 -18.00 -26.30 14.62
C LEU A 23 -19.26 -25.50 14.29
N GLU A 24 -20.02 -25.89 13.26
CA GLU A 24 -21.24 -25.19 12.85
C GLU A 24 -22.32 -25.23 13.92
N SER A 25 -22.45 -26.34 14.66
CA SER A 25 -23.32 -26.42 15.85
C SER A 25 -22.94 -25.45 16.98
N LYS A 26 -21.70 -24.91 16.95
CA LYS A 26 -21.17 -23.97 17.95
C LYS A 26 -21.04 -22.55 17.43
N THR A 27 -21.73 -22.23 16.33
CA THR A 27 -21.74 -20.88 15.74
C THR A 27 -22.22 -19.79 16.68
N TYR A 28 -22.94 -20.10 17.77
CA TYR A 28 -23.26 -19.12 18.81
C TYR A 28 -22.00 -18.47 19.43
N LYS A 29 -20.85 -19.17 19.46
CA LYS A 29 -19.57 -18.62 19.97
C LYS A 29 -18.85 -17.80 18.91
N MET A 30 -18.49 -16.56 19.25
CA MET A 30 -17.87 -15.61 18.32
C MET A 30 -16.57 -16.12 17.68
N TYR A 31 -15.65 -16.68 18.49
CA TYR A 31 -14.38 -17.21 17.97
C TYR A 31 -14.55 -18.39 17.00
N ILE A 32 -15.64 -19.17 17.12
CA ILE A 32 -15.97 -20.24 16.18
C ILE A 32 -16.44 -19.66 14.84
N ARG A 33 -17.25 -18.59 14.86
CA ARG A 33 -17.64 -17.89 13.62
C ARG A 33 -16.42 -17.35 12.87
N VAL A 34 -15.47 -16.75 13.60
CA VAL A 34 -14.21 -16.23 13.05
C VAL A 34 -13.32 -17.35 12.51
N LEU A 35 -13.34 -18.54 13.12
CA LEU A 35 -12.63 -19.70 12.59
C LEU A 35 -13.30 -20.20 11.30
N LEU A 36 -14.62 -20.40 11.30
CA LEU A 36 -15.39 -20.89 10.17
C LEU A 36 -15.32 -19.96 8.95
N SER A 37 -15.27 -18.64 9.15
CA SER A 37 -15.17 -17.68 8.05
C SER A 37 -13.90 -17.86 7.20
N ARG A 38 -12.84 -18.44 7.77
CA ARG A 38 -11.58 -18.72 7.04
C ARG A 38 -11.71 -19.85 6.02
N TYR A 39 -12.72 -20.69 6.16
CA TYR A 39 -12.96 -21.86 5.31
C TYR A 39 -14.19 -21.71 4.41
N ARG A 40 -14.84 -20.54 4.43
CA ARG A 40 -16.00 -20.23 3.60
C ARG A 40 -15.57 -19.39 2.40
N GLY A 41 -15.87 -19.89 1.20
CA GLY A 41 -15.78 -19.11 -0.03
C GLY A 41 -17.10 -18.39 -0.34
N TYR A 42 -17.02 -17.28 -1.05
CA TYR A 42 -18.20 -16.67 -1.68
C TYR A 42 -18.50 -17.43 -2.99
N SER A 43 -19.77 -17.74 -3.22
CA SER A 43 -20.23 -18.35 -4.47
C SER A 43 -21.31 -17.47 -5.10
N VAL A 44 -21.36 -17.49 -6.42
CA VAL A 44 -22.38 -16.76 -7.17
C VAL A 44 -23.75 -17.33 -6.82
N CYS A 45 -24.68 -16.45 -6.42
CA CYS A 45 -26.05 -16.84 -6.09
C CYS A 45 -26.70 -17.55 -7.28
N ARG A 46 -27.21 -18.77 -7.08
CA ARG A 46 -27.84 -19.56 -8.16
C ARG A 46 -29.14 -18.95 -8.70
N ALA A 47 -29.84 -18.16 -7.88
CA ALA A 47 -31.14 -17.58 -8.25
C ALA A 47 -31.00 -16.36 -9.19
N CYS A 48 -30.16 -15.40 -8.81
CA CYS A 48 -29.94 -14.17 -9.58
C CYS A 48 -28.70 -14.22 -10.47
N LYS A 49 -27.88 -15.27 -10.35
CA LYS A 49 -26.61 -15.46 -11.07
C LYS A 49 -25.61 -14.29 -10.90
N GLY A 50 -25.69 -13.60 -9.76
CA GLY A 50 -24.82 -12.45 -9.45
C GLY A 50 -25.42 -11.10 -9.79
N SER A 51 -26.55 -11.03 -10.51
CA SER A 51 -27.20 -9.76 -10.88
C SER A 51 -27.76 -8.95 -9.73
N ARG A 52 -27.99 -9.57 -8.56
CA ARG A 52 -28.62 -8.97 -7.37
C ARG A 52 -30.07 -8.52 -7.58
N LEU A 53 -30.62 -8.74 -8.77
CA LEU A 53 -31.96 -8.32 -9.17
C LEU A 53 -32.92 -9.51 -9.31
N ARG A 54 -34.22 -9.22 -9.23
CA ARG A 54 -35.27 -10.19 -9.56
C ARG A 54 -35.34 -10.40 -11.07
N ARG A 55 -35.91 -11.52 -11.50
CA ARG A 55 -35.96 -11.91 -12.92
C ARG A 55 -36.75 -10.91 -13.77
N GLU A 56 -37.81 -10.34 -13.22
CA GLU A 56 -38.67 -9.35 -13.87
C GLU A 56 -37.89 -8.08 -14.22
N ALA A 57 -36.99 -7.63 -13.34
CA ALA A 57 -36.14 -6.48 -13.59
C ALA A 57 -35.13 -6.73 -14.74
N LEU A 58 -34.67 -7.97 -14.92
CA LEU A 58 -33.75 -8.36 -15.99
C LEU A 58 -34.43 -8.48 -17.37
N GLN A 59 -35.77 -8.51 -17.40
CA GLN A 59 -36.53 -8.50 -18.66
C GLN A 59 -36.66 -7.10 -19.26
N VAL A 60 -36.43 -6.05 -18.46
CA VAL A 60 -36.36 -4.67 -18.95
C VAL A 60 -35.03 -4.46 -19.67
N LYS A 61 -35.11 -4.11 -20.96
CA LYS A 61 -33.95 -4.00 -21.84
C LYS A 61 -33.90 -2.68 -22.57
N ILE A 62 -32.70 -2.20 -22.81
CA ILE A 62 -32.40 -1.08 -23.70
C ILE A 62 -31.45 -1.62 -24.77
N SER A 63 -31.84 -1.55 -26.04
CA SER A 63 -31.07 -2.12 -27.17
C SER A 63 -30.62 -3.57 -26.90
N ASP A 64 -31.57 -4.42 -26.48
CA ASP A 64 -31.40 -5.83 -26.13
C ASP A 64 -30.59 -6.17 -24.88
N HIS A 65 -30.04 -5.16 -24.18
CA HIS A 65 -29.24 -5.32 -22.97
C HIS A 65 -30.08 -4.98 -21.72
N SER A 66 -30.06 -5.87 -20.72
CA SER A 66 -30.62 -5.56 -19.40
C SER A 66 -29.68 -4.66 -18.61
N ILE A 67 -30.17 -4.09 -17.51
CA ILE A 67 -29.32 -3.30 -16.59
C ILE A 67 -28.11 -4.11 -16.11
N HIS A 68 -28.26 -5.42 -15.88
CA HIS A 68 -27.16 -6.26 -15.45
C HIS A 68 -26.09 -6.39 -16.54
N ASP A 69 -26.50 -6.56 -17.79
CA ASP A 69 -25.58 -6.68 -18.93
C ASP A 69 -24.75 -5.39 -19.08
N ILE A 70 -25.39 -4.23 -18.94
CA ILE A 70 -24.73 -2.92 -19.04
C ILE A 70 -23.73 -2.71 -17.90
N VAL A 71 -24.08 -3.02 -16.64
CA VAL A 71 -23.17 -2.78 -15.51
C VAL A 71 -21.98 -3.75 -15.46
N GLN A 72 -22.06 -4.88 -16.17
CA GLN A 72 -20.93 -5.80 -16.35
C GLN A 72 -19.96 -5.32 -17.44
N LEU A 73 -20.36 -4.38 -18.30
CA LEU A 73 -19.43 -3.78 -19.25
C LEU A 73 -18.37 -2.97 -18.50
N GLN A 74 -17.16 -2.96 -19.05
CA GLN A 74 -16.15 -1.98 -18.67
C GLN A 74 -16.68 -0.57 -18.97
N ILE A 75 -16.29 0.42 -18.17
CA ILE A 75 -16.74 1.81 -18.30
C ILE A 75 -16.47 2.34 -19.72
N GLU A 76 -15.34 1.99 -20.33
CA GLU A 76 -15.03 2.35 -21.72
C GLU A 76 -16.06 1.77 -22.71
N HIS A 77 -16.39 0.49 -22.59
CA HIS A 77 -17.38 -0.17 -23.42
C HIS A 77 -18.81 0.34 -23.15
N ALA A 78 -19.14 0.64 -21.89
CA ALA A 78 -20.41 1.25 -21.51
C ALA A 78 -20.55 2.65 -22.10
N LEU A 79 -19.48 3.46 -22.08
CA LEU A 79 -19.46 4.79 -22.71
C LEU A 79 -19.74 4.67 -24.21
N LYS A 80 -19.06 3.75 -24.89
CA LYS A 80 -19.28 3.48 -26.32
C LYS A 80 -20.72 3.01 -26.58
N PHE A 81 -21.24 2.12 -25.75
CA PHE A 81 -22.64 1.65 -25.85
C PHE A 81 -23.64 2.81 -25.81
N PHE A 82 -23.50 3.75 -24.88
CA PHE A 82 -24.41 4.90 -24.77
C PHE A 82 -24.19 5.98 -25.84
N LEU A 83 -22.98 6.09 -26.40
CA LEU A 83 -22.72 6.99 -27.54
C LEU A 83 -23.34 6.45 -28.83
N ASP A 84 -23.28 5.14 -29.04
CA ASP A 84 -23.74 4.48 -30.28
C ASP A 84 -25.22 4.04 -30.20
N ILE A 85 -25.89 4.29 -29.08
CA ILE A 85 -27.26 3.81 -28.83
C ILE A 85 -28.25 4.43 -29.80
N LYS A 86 -29.05 3.58 -30.46
CA LYS A 86 -30.12 4.01 -31.35
C LYS A 86 -31.44 3.94 -30.61
N LEU A 87 -32.01 5.11 -30.36
CA LEU A 87 -33.28 5.28 -29.67
C LEU A 87 -34.33 5.84 -30.65
N SER A 88 -35.61 5.54 -30.40
CA SER A 88 -36.69 6.16 -31.16
C SER A 88 -36.79 7.65 -30.85
N ASP A 89 -37.44 8.44 -31.73
CA ASP A 89 -37.66 9.87 -31.49
C ASP A 89 -38.42 10.14 -30.17
N TYR A 90 -39.31 9.21 -29.79
CA TYR A 90 -40.03 9.28 -28.52
C TYR A 90 -39.09 9.05 -27.34
N ASP A 91 -38.29 7.98 -27.36
CA ASP A 91 -37.38 7.65 -26.26
C ASP A 91 -36.29 8.70 -26.10
N LEU A 92 -35.79 9.27 -27.21
CA LEU A 92 -34.85 10.39 -27.17
C LEU A 92 -35.46 11.60 -26.46
N LYS A 93 -36.71 11.97 -26.77
CA LYS A 93 -37.37 13.11 -26.11
C LYS A 93 -37.52 12.90 -24.60
N VAL A 94 -37.79 11.68 -24.15
CA VAL A 94 -37.93 11.34 -22.72
C VAL A 94 -36.57 11.26 -22.04
N GLY A 95 -35.59 10.65 -22.70
CA GLY A 95 -34.31 10.24 -22.12
C GLY A 95 -33.14 11.19 -22.36
N ASP A 96 -33.22 12.19 -23.24
CA ASP A 96 -32.08 13.01 -23.69
C ASP A 96 -31.25 13.58 -22.53
N ARG A 97 -31.90 14.15 -21.51
CA ARG A 97 -31.20 14.70 -20.33
C ARG A 97 -30.46 13.63 -19.54
N ILE A 98 -31.08 12.46 -19.37
CA ILE A 98 -30.50 11.34 -18.63
C ILE A 98 -29.34 10.75 -19.43
N LEU A 99 -29.51 10.56 -20.74
CA LEU A 99 -28.47 10.05 -21.63
C LEU A 99 -27.24 10.97 -21.64
N LYS A 100 -27.45 12.28 -21.76
CA LYS A 100 -26.37 13.28 -21.66
C LYS A 100 -25.62 13.19 -20.33
N GLU A 101 -26.33 13.05 -19.22
CA GLU A 101 -25.72 12.92 -17.89
C GLU A 101 -24.95 11.61 -17.72
N ILE A 102 -25.48 10.49 -18.22
CA ILE A 102 -24.80 9.18 -18.22
C ILE A 102 -23.49 9.27 -19.03
N ILE A 103 -23.56 9.76 -20.27
CA ILE A 103 -22.39 9.91 -21.15
C ILE A 103 -21.34 10.83 -20.49
N LYS A 104 -21.78 11.95 -19.92
CA LYS A 104 -20.91 12.90 -19.21
C LYS A 104 -20.17 12.22 -18.05
N ARG A 105 -20.88 11.49 -17.17
CA ARG A 105 -20.27 10.78 -16.03
C ARG A 105 -19.34 9.65 -16.45
N LEU A 106 -19.73 8.84 -17.44
CA LEU A 106 -18.89 7.78 -17.97
C LEU A 106 -17.62 8.35 -18.63
N THR A 107 -17.73 9.50 -19.29
CA THR A 107 -16.57 10.21 -19.85
C THR A 107 -15.62 10.68 -18.75
N PHE A 108 -16.13 11.23 -17.65
CA PHE A 108 -15.27 11.59 -16.51
C PHE A 108 -14.55 10.39 -15.91
N LEU A 109 -15.25 9.27 -15.67
CA LEU A 109 -14.64 8.03 -15.18
C LEU A 109 -13.59 7.49 -16.17
N ASN A 110 -13.85 7.54 -17.47
CA ASN A 110 -12.89 7.11 -18.48
C ASN A 110 -11.65 8.02 -18.52
N ASN A 111 -11.84 9.34 -18.42
CA ASN A 111 -10.77 10.33 -18.48
C ASN A 111 -9.84 10.27 -17.27
N VAL A 112 -10.36 9.96 -16.06
CA VAL A 112 -9.51 9.71 -14.88
C VAL A 112 -8.82 8.33 -14.93
N GLY A 113 -8.89 7.60 -16.04
CA GLY A 113 -8.07 6.38 -16.26
C GLY A 113 -8.60 5.12 -15.58
N ILE A 114 -9.89 5.06 -15.23
CA ILE A 114 -10.52 3.85 -14.67
C ILE A 114 -11.48 3.16 -15.66
N GLY A 115 -11.34 3.45 -16.96
CA GLY A 115 -12.17 2.90 -18.03
C GLY A 115 -12.23 1.37 -18.06
N TYR A 116 -11.19 0.69 -17.57
CA TYR A 116 -11.08 -0.77 -17.49
C TYR A 116 -11.92 -1.42 -16.40
N LEU A 117 -12.45 -0.65 -15.45
CA LEU A 117 -13.32 -1.18 -14.39
C LEU A 117 -14.75 -1.36 -14.91
N THR A 118 -15.48 -2.30 -14.33
CA THR A 118 -16.91 -2.46 -14.57
C THR A 118 -17.72 -1.63 -13.57
N LEU A 119 -18.95 -1.26 -13.93
CA LEU A 119 -19.83 -0.50 -13.02
C LEU A 119 -20.30 -1.35 -11.82
N ASP A 120 -20.31 -2.69 -11.93
CA ASP A 120 -20.65 -3.62 -10.84
C ASP A 120 -19.47 -3.96 -9.92
N ARG A 121 -18.28 -3.40 -10.18
CA ARG A 121 -17.08 -3.63 -9.35
C ARG A 121 -17.37 -3.25 -7.90
N LEU A 122 -17.06 -4.15 -6.97
CA LEU A 122 -17.28 -3.91 -5.54
C LEU A 122 -16.34 -2.83 -5.01
N SER A 123 -16.87 -1.82 -4.32
CA SER A 123 -16.08 -0.68 -3.82
C SER A 123 -14.97 -1.07 -2.85
N ASN A 124 -15.14 -2.18 -2.10
CA ASN A 124 -14.12 -2.70 -1.19
C ASN A 124 -12.98 -3.46 -1.90
N SER A 125 -13.09 -3.68 -3.21
CA SER A 125 -12.08 -4.36 -4.03
C SER A 125 -11.28 -3.38 -4.89
N LEU A 126 -11.53 -2.08 -4.72
CA LEU A 126 -10.82 -1.00 -5.39
C LEU A 126 -9.52 -0.70 -4.65
N SER A 127 -8.48 -0.32 -5.39
CA SER A 127 -7.28 0.25 -4.78
C SER A 127 -7.57 1.66 -4.22
N GLY A 128 -6.67 2.16 -3.37
CA GLY A 128 -6.77 3.52 -2.84
C GLY A 128 -6.84 4.57 -3.96
N GLY A 129 -5.93 4.47 -4.95
CA GLY A 129 -5.91 5.35 -6.11
C GLY A 129 -7.16 5.22 -7.01
N GLU A 130 -7.70 4.00 -7.20
CA GLU A 130 -8.97 3.82 -7.93
C GLU A 130 -10.14 4.53 -7.22
N ALA A 131 -10.27 4.33 -5.90
CA ALA A 131 -11.32 4.97 -5.11
C ALA A 131 -11.19 6.50 -5.11
N GLN A 132 -9.97 7.02 -5.00
CA GLN A 132 -9.68 8.45 -5.07
C GLN A 132 -10.07 9.04 -6.43
N ARG A 133 -9.73 8.37 -7.53
CA ARG A 133 -10.08 8.84 -8.89
C ARG A 133 -11.59 8.78 -9.16
N ILE A 134 -12.32 7.82 -8.58
CA ILE A 134 -13.79 7.81 -8.61
C ILE A 134 -14.37 9.04 -7.87
N ASN A 135 -13.81 9.39 -6.71
CA ASN A 135 -14.24 10.58 -5.97
C ASN A 135 -13.94 11.88 -6.74
N LEU A 136 -12.80 11.94 -7.44
CA LEU A 136 -12.47 13.05 -8.33
C LEU A 136 -13.46 13.15 -9.50
N ALA A 137 -13.75 12.04 -10.17
CA ALA A 137 -14.76 11.99 -11.23
C ALA A 137 -16.16 12.42 -10.74
N THR A 138 -16.53 12.02 -9.52
CA THR A 138 -17.78 12.43 -8.88
C THR A 138 -17.82 13.94 -8.64
N SER A 139 -16.69 14.52 -8.21
CA SER A 139 -16.53 15.94 -7.96
C SER A 139 -16.58 16.79 -9.23
N LEU A 140 -16.06 16.27 -10.36
CA LEU A 140 -16.22 16.91 -11.67
C LEU A 140 -17.67 16.88 -12.15
N GLY A 141 -18.41 15.83 -11.76
CA GLY A 141 -19.84 15.68 -12.04
C GLY A 141 -20.71 16.77 -11.39
N SER A 142 -20.38 17.18 -10.16
CA SER A 142 -21.21 18.13 -9.40
C SER A 142 -21.14 19.58 -9.89
N SER A 143 -20.23 19.91 -10.82
CA SER A 143 -20.13 21.22 -11.49
C SER A 143 -20.11 22.41 -10.51
N LEU A 144 -19.39 22.26 -9.39
CA LEU A 144 -19.23 23.31 -8.38
C LEU A 144 -18.28 24.41 -8.89
N VAL A 145 -18.53 25.65 -8.45
CA VAL A 145 -17.71 26.85 -8.75
C VAL A 145 -17.38 27.54 -7.42
N GLY A 146 -16.22 28.19 -7.32
CA GLY A 146 -15.79 28.89 -6.10
C GLY A 146 -15.42 27.94 -4.95
N THR A 147 -15.09 26.68 -5.27
CA THR A 147 -14.72 25.66 -4.28
C THR A 147 -13.20 25.52 -4.21
N LEU A 148 -12.66 25.34 -3.01
CA LEU A 148 -11.28 24.90 -2.79
C LEU A 148 -11.25 23.38 -2.75
N TYR A 149 -10.66 22.77 -3.77
CA TYR A 149 -10.36 21.34 -3.80
C TYR A 149 -8.99 21.09 -3.21
N VAL A 150 -8.91 20.27 -2.16
CA VAL A 150 -7.66 19.80 -1.59
C VAL A 150 -7.50 18.32 -1.93
N LEU A 151 -6.48 18.01 -2.73
CA LEU A 151 -6.22 16.68 -3.25
C LEU A 151 -4.88 16.20 -2.71
N ASP A 152 -4.88 15.00 -2.12
CA ASP A 152 -3.71 14.37 -1.55
C ASP A 152 -3.19 13.28 -2.51
N GLU A 153 -2.16 13.59 -3.28
CA GLU A 153 -1.49 12.71 -4.25
C GLU A 153 -2.42 11.99 -5.25
N PRO A 154 -3.15 12.74 -6.11
CA PRO A 154 -4.08 12.15 -7.05
C PRO A 154 -3.42 11.24 -8.11
N SER A 155 -2.09 11.28 -8.30
CA SER A 155 -1.37 10.39 -9.23
C SER A 155 -1.03 9.02 -8.64
N ILE A 156 -1.40 8.71 -7.39
CA ILE A 156 -1.09 7.39 -6.78
C ILE A 156 -1.60 6.23 -7.64
N GLY A 157 -0.71 5.25 -7.86
CA GLY A 157 -1.00 4.04 -8.63
C GLY A 157 -1.34 4.31 -10.10
N LEU A 158 -1.05 5.50 -10.62
CA LEU A 158 -1.23 5.87 -12.01
C LEU A 158 0.07 5.65 -12.77
N HIS A 159 -0.03 5.05 -13.96
CA HIS A 159 1.11 4.90 -14.84
C HIS A 159 1.45 6.26 -15.49
N PRO A 160 2.74 6.61 -15.71
CA PRO A 160 3.15 7.91 -16.28
C PRO A 160 2.44 8.29 -17.59
N ARG A 161 2.05 7.29 -18.40
CA ARG A 161 1.21 7.45 -19.60
C ARG A 161 -0.07 8.28 -19.35
N ASP A 162 -0.71 8.07 -18.21
CA ASP A 162 -2.03 8.59 -17.89
C ASP A 162 -1.98 9.88 -17.04
N ASN A 163 -0.80 10.31 -16.58
CA ASN A 163 -0.61 11.54 -15.79
C ASN A 163 -1.12 12.79 -16.52
N SER A 164 -0.79 12.93 -17.81
CA SER A 164 -1.26 14.05 -18.64
C SER A 164 -2.79 14.21 -18.67
N LYS A 165 -3.54 13.10 -18.64
CA LYS A 165 -5.01 13.14 -18.58
C LYS A 165 -5.50 13.71 -17.25
N LEU A 166 -4.90 13.26 -16.15
CA LEU A 166 -5.21 13.76 -14.81
C LEU A 166 -4.89 15.26 -14.69
N ILE A 167 -3.71 15.69 -15.15
CA ILE A 167 -3.31 17.10 -15.14
C ILE A 167 -4.33 17.97 -15.90
N ASN A 168 -4.76 17.54 -17.08
CA ASN A 168 -5.76 18.27 -17.87
C ASN A 168 -7.11 18.36 -17.14
N ILE A 169 -7.49 17.31 -16.41
CA ILE A 169 -8.70 17.32 -15.59
C ILE A 169 -8.61 18.35 -14.45
N LEU A 170 -7.47 18.40 -13.76
CA LEU A 170 -7.24 19.36 -12.68
C LEU A 170 -7.23 20.81 -13.21
N LYS A 171 -6.63 21.04 -14.38
CA LYS A 171 -6.69 22.34 -15.07
C LYS A 171 -8.11 22.72 -15.44
N ASN A 172 -8.90 21.80 -16.00
CA ASN A 172 -10.32 22.06 -16.27
C ASN A 172 -11.10 22.40 -15.01
N LEU A 173 -10.85 21.69 -13.89
CA LEU A 173 -11.49 21.96 -12.60
C LEU A 173 -11.17 23.39 -12.11
N ARG A 174 -9.91 23.81 -12.22
CA ARG A 174 -9.44 25.18 -11.95
C ARG A 174 -10.13 26.20 -12.87
N ASP A 175 -10.12 25.95 -14.18
CA ASP A 175 -10.60 26.89 -15.21
C ASP A 175 -12.11 27.15 -15.14
N ILE A 176 -12.88 26.23 -14.53
CA ILE A 176 -14.31 26.42 -14.21
C ILE A 176 -14.52 27.50 -13.10
N GLY A 177 -13.45 27.97 -12.44
CA GLY A 177 -13.49 28.98 -11.39
C GLY A 177 -13.33 28.40 -9.98
N ASN A 178 -12.57 27.31 -9.85
CA ASN A 178 -12.22 26.71 -8.57
C ASN A 178 -10.74 26.90 -8.25
N THR A 179 -10.38 26.73 -6.98
CA THR A 179 -8.97 26.64 -6.57
C THR A 179 -8.64 25.18 -6.32
N VAL A 180 -7.53 24.69 -6.88
CA VAL A 180 -7.10 23.31 -6.74
C VAL A 180 -5.75 23.29 -6.04
N LEU A 181 -5.74 22.85 -4.79
CA LEU A 181 -4.54 22.62 -3.99
C LEU A 181 -4.22 21.14 -4.06
N VAL A 182 -3.03 20.81 -4.57
CA VAL A 182 -2.58 19.42 -4.72
C VAL A 182 -1.30 19.21 -3.92
N VAL A 183 -1.31 18.19 -3.06
CA VAL A 183 -0.09 17.63 -2.47
C VAL A 183 0.41 16.56 -3.44
N GLU A 184 1.64 16.68 -3.93
CA GLU A 184 2.19 15.74 -4.93
C GLU A 184 3.69 15.57 -4.82
N HIS A 185 4.15 14.48 -5.40
CA HIS A 185 5.56 14.14 -5.59
C HIS A 185 5.91 13.90 -7.07
N ASP A 186 4.92 13.85 -7.98
CA ASP A 186 5.14 13.64 -9.41
C ASP A 186 5.78 14.87 -10.11
N PRO A 187 6.92 14.71 -10.81
CA PRO A 187 7.59 15.80 -11.51
C PRO A 187 6.77 16.46 -12.63
N GLU A 188 5.93 15.70 -13.32
CA GLU A 188 5.11 16.23 -14.43
C GLU A 188 4.01 17.13 -13.86
N MET A 189 3.35 16.72 -12.78
CA MET A 189 2.34 17.54 -12.13
C MET A 189 2.93 18.82 -11.50
N MET A 190 4.11 18.73 -10.88
CA MET A 190 4.82 19.92 -10.37
C MET A 190 5.16 20.92 -11.48
N ARG A 191 5.59 20.41 -12.65
CA ARG A 191 5.92 21.25 -13.81
C ARG A 191 4.71 21.99 -14.36
N GLU A 192 3.55 21.35 -14.34
CA GLU A 192 2.31 21.88 -14.90
C GLU A 192 1.51 22.76 -13.92
N SER A 193 2.04 22.99 -12.71
CA SER A 193 1.42 23.82 -11.67
C SER A 193 1.59 25.32 -11.94
N ASP A 194 0.57 26.11 -11.60
CA ASP A 194 0.64 27.58 -11.69
C ASP A 194 1.51 28.18 -10.56
N LEU A 195 1.48 27.54 -9.40
CA LEU A 195 2.20 27.91 -8.19
C LEU A 195 2.66 26.63 -7.49
N LEU A 196 3.95 26.53 -7.22
CA LEU A 196 4.58 25.44 -6.49
C LEU A 196 5.05 25.95 -5.13
N VAL A 197 4.69 25.22 -4.07
CA VAL A 197 5.11 25.49 -2.69
C VAL A 197 5.90 24.29 -2.19
N ASP A 198 7.17 24.50 -1.85
CA ASP A 198 8.05 23.48 -1.27
C ASP A 198 8.10 23.61 0.26
N MET A 199 7.75 22.53 0.94
CA MET A 199 7.72 22.42 2.40
C MET A 199 8.98 21.68 2.88
N GLY A 200 9.64 22.20 3.91
CA GLY A 200 10.87 21.59 4.41
C GLY A 200 11.48 22.36 5.58
N PRO A 201 12.82 22.38 5.72
CA PRO A 201 13.83 21.75 4.85
C PRO A 201 14.01 20.23 5.07
N LYS A 202 13.47 19.67 6.15
CA LYS A 202 13.52 18.23 6.48
C LYS A 202 12.17 17.74 7.00
N ALA A 203 12.06 16.45 7.29
CA ALA A 203 10.89 15.86 7.94
C ALA A 203 10.87 16.10 9.46
N GLY A 204 9.69 15.90 10.06
CA GLY A 204 9.48 15.93 11.51
C GLY A 204 9.73 17.31 12.12
N ILE A 205 10.42 17.35 13.27
CA ILE A 205 10.71 18.58 14.03
C ILE A 205 11.64 19.56 13.29
N HIS A 206 12.24 19.13 12.19
CA HIS A 206 13.13 19.93 11.36
C HIS A 206 12.45 20.41 10.06
N GLY A 207 11.12 20.28 9.98
CA GLY A 207 10.28 20.73 8.88
C GLY A 207 9.26 21.78 9.30
N GLY A 208 8.24 21.97 8.46
CA GLY A 208 7.12 22.88 8.73
C GLY A 208 7.32 24.31 8.25
N GLU A 209 8.38 24.56 7.47
CA GLU A 209 8.67 25.86 6.88
C GLU A 209 8.46 25.84 5.36
N ILE A 210 8.09 26.98 4.79
CA ILE A 210 8.05 27.16 3.33
C ILE A 210 9.48 27.50 2.88
N VAL A 211 10.12 26.56 2.19
CA VAL A 211 11.51 26.70 1.72
C VAL A 211 11.57 27.45 0.39
N ALA A 212 10.58 27.21 -0.47
CA ALA A 212 10.42 27.92 -1.73
C ALA A 212 8.94 28.05 -2.08
N MET A 213 8.58 29.16 -2.71
CA MET A 213 7.24 29.40 -3.23
C MET A 213 7.36 30.25 -4.49
N GLY A 214 6.72 29.81 -5.58
CA GLY A 214 6.77 30.52 -6.85
C GLY A 214 6.39 29.62 -8.02
N THR A 215 6.76 30.02 -9.22
CA THR A 215 6.63 29.18 -10.42
C THR A 215 7.60 27.99 -10.37
N TYR A 216 7.35 26.96 -11.19
CA TYR A 216 8.25 25.80 -11.31
C TYR A 216 9.72 26.22 -11.52
N ASP A 217 9.97 27.14 -12.45
CA ASP A 217 11.32 27.60 -12.78
C ASP A 217 12.02 28.33 -11.61
N GLU A 218 11.27 29.04 -10.78
CA GLU A 218 11.79 29.72 -9.59
C GLU A 218 12.18 28.71 -8.51
N VAL A 219 11.33 27.72 -8.23
CA VAL A 219 11.61 26.64 -7.26
C VAL A 219 12.80 25.79 -7.71
N VAL A 220 12.87 25.42 -8.98
CA VAL A 220 14.00 24.67 -9.57
C VAL A 220 15.34 25.41 -9.42
N LYS A 221 15.33 26.75 -9.51
CA LYS A 221 16.53 27.57 -9.34
C LYS A 221 16.94 27.71 -7.88
N ASN A 222 16.01 27.68 -6.95
CA ASN A 222 16.25 27.82 -5.51
C ASN A 222 17.29 26.78 -5.01
N LYS A 223 18.27 27.23 -4.22
CA LYS A 223 19.36 26.39 -3.69
C LYS A 223 19.04 25.75 -2.35
N ASP A 224 18.03 26.23 -1.65
CA ASP A 224 17.63 25.71 -0.35
C ASP A 224 16.55 24.63 -0.50
N SER A 225 15.73 24.73 -1.56
CA SER A 225 14.74 23.71 -1.93
C SER A 225 15.41 22.37 -2.27
N LEU A 226 15.08 21.32 -1.50
CA LEU A 226 15.52 19.96 -1.80
C LEU A 226 14.83 19.45 -3.06
N THR A 227 13.53 19.70 -3.19
CA THR A 227 12.73 19.34 -4.36
C THR A 227 13.28 20.02 -5.62
N GLY A 228 13.60 21.31 -5.56
CA GLY A 228 14.24 22.05 -6.65
C GLY A 228 15.58 21.46 -7.09
N LYS A 229 16.39 20.92 -6.16
CA LYS A 229 17.63 20.20 -6.50
C LYS A 229 17.39 18.90 -7.26
N TYR A 230 16.35 18.14 -6.92
CA TYR A 230 15.97 16.94 -7.66
C TYR A 230 15.39 17.28 -9.04
N LEU A 231 14.47 18.25 -9.11
CA LEU A 231 13.85 18.68 -10.36
C LEU A 231 14.85 19.30 -11.35
N SER A 232 15.85 20.05 -10.86
CA SER A 232 16.96 20.57 -11.68
C SER A 232 17.98 19.50 -12.09
N GLY A 233 17.93 18.31 -11.48
CA GLY A 233 18.94 17.27 -11.65
C GLY A 233 20.29 17.56 -10.98
N ARG A 234 20.38 18.57 -10.09
CA ARG A 234 21.58 18.82 -9.27
C ARG A 234 21.82 17.68 -8.28
N ILE A 235 20.73 17.10 -7.77
CA ILE A 235 20.72 15.83 -7.04
C ILE A 235 19.90 14.86 -7.89
N LYS A 236 20.36 13.62 -7.99
CA LYS A 236 19.65 12.53 -8.69
C LYS A 236 19.84 11.24 -7.92
N ILE A 237 18.87 10.34 -8.03
CA ILE A 237 19.07 8.96 -7.61
C ILE A 237 20.00 8.33 -8.66
N PRO A 238 21.20 7.88 -8.26
CA PRO A 238 22.18 7.37 -9.20
C PRO A 238 21.74 6.04 -9.78
N LEU A 239 22.08 5.78 -11.04
CA LEU A 239 21.98 4.43 -11.59
C LEU A 239 22.94 3.50 -10.82
N PRO A 240 22.55 2.24 -10.59
CA PRO A 240 23.43 1.27 -9.94
C PRO A 240 24.71 1.08 -10.76
N ALA A 241 25.87 1.25 -10.12
CA ALA A 241 27.17 1.21 -10.80
C ALA A 241 27.43 -0.12 -11.54
N LYS A 242 26.88 -1.23 -11.03
CA LYS A 242 26.84 -2.53 -11.70
C LYS A 242 25.51 -3.21 -11.36
N ARG A 243 24.72 -3.58 -12.38
CA ARG A 243 23.56 -4.48 -12.20
C ARG A 243 24.00 -5.92 -12.01
N ASN A 244 23.26 -6.69 -11.20
CA ASN A 244 23.52 -8.11 -11.03
C ASN A 244 23.08 -8.91 -12.27
N LYS A 245 23.97 -9.00 -13.26
CA LYS A 245 23.76 -9.79 -14.49
C LYS A 245 24.03 -11.29 -14.33
N LYS A 246 24.38 -11.77 -13.13
CA LYS A 246 24.63 -13.21 -12.92
C LYS A 246 23.34 -13.99 -13.17
N GLN A 247 23.46 -15.17 -13.78
CA GLN A 247 22.35 -16.11 -13.86
C GLN A 247 22.14 -16.70 -12.46
N THR A 248 20.93 -16.55 -11.93
CA THR A 248 20.55 -17.06 -10.61
C THR A 248 19.46 -18.12 -10.75
N LYS A 249 19.14 -18.78 -9.64
CA LYS A 249 17.96 -19.65 -9.56
C LYS A 249 16.70 -18.80 -9.79
N THR A 250 15.66 -19.40 -10.35
CA THR A 250 14.40 -18.68 -10.67
C THR A 250 13.21 -19.38 -10.05
N ILE A 251 12.20 -18.59 -9.66
CA ILE A 251 10.84 -19.07 -9.46
C ILE A 251 10.13 -19.01 -10.81
N LYS A 252 9.50 -20.10 -11.21
CA LYS A 252 8.81 -20.23 -12.50
C LYS A 252 7.33 -20.43 -12.27
N ILE A 253 6.51 -19.57 -12.85
CA ILE A 253 5.06 -19.67 -12.85
C ILE A 253 4.62 -20.06 -14.26
N PHE A 254 3.76 -21.07 -14.36
CA PHE A 254 3.23 -21.55 -15.62
C PHE A 254 1.73 -21.29 -15.74
N SER A 255 1.33 -20.72 -16.88
CA SER A 255 -0.05 -20.47 -17.30
C SER A 255 -0.88 -19.71 -16.28
N ALA A 256 -0.36 -18.60 -15.76
CA ALA A 256 -1.11 -17.70 -14.88
C ALA A 256 -2.29 -17.08 -15.63
N SER A 257 -3.50 -17.28 -15.11
CA SER A 257 -4.77 -17.04 -15.81
C SER A 257 -5.88 -16.46 -14.92
N GLU A 258 -5.51 -15.95 -13.75
CA GLU A 258 -6.47 -15.27 -12.87
C GLU A 258 -6.85 -13.89 -13.43
N ASN A 259 -8.12 -13.49 -13.26
CA ASN A 259 -8.70 -12.25 -13.78
C ASN A 259 -8.42 -12.08 -15.29
N ASN A 260 -7.71 -11.02 -15.68
CA ASN A 260 -7.40 -10.69 -17.07
C ASN A 260 -6.07 -11.28 -17.58
N LEU A 261 -5.32 -12.04 -16.76
CA LEU A 261 -4.05 -12.64 -17.19
C LEU A 261 -4.27 -13.68 -18.30
N LYS A 262 -3.46 -13.63 -19.36
CA LYS A 262 -3.64 -14.40 -20.60
C LYS A 262 -2.80 -15.68 -20.65
N ASN A 263 -2.90 -16.52 -19.62
CA ASN A 263 -2.12 -17.77 -19.50
C ASN A 263 -0.59 -17.53 -19.60
N ILE A 264 -0.08 -16.52 -18.90
CA ILE A 264 1.32 -16.12 -19.03
C ILE A 264 2.26 -17.06 -18.26
N ASP A 265 3.44 -17.29 -18.83
CA ASP A 265 4.55 -17.99 -18.18
C ASP A 265 5.62 -16.96 -17.77
N VAL A 266 6.02 -16.96 -16.50
CA VAL A 266 6.96 -15.95 -15.96
C VAL A 266 8.08 -16.62 -15.18
N GLU A 267 9.32 -16.20 -15.46
CA GLU A 267 10.48 -16.54 -14.64
C GLU A 267 10.95 -15.33 -13.81
N ILE A 268 11.04 -15.50 -12.49
CA ILE A 268 11.48 -14.47 -11.55
C ILE A 268 12.86 -14.87 -11.01
N PRO A 269 13.94 -14.13 -11.36
CA PRO A 269 15.27 -14.41 -10.84
C PRO A 269 15.40 -14.09 -9.36
N LEU A 270 16.02 -14.99 -8.61
CA LEU A 270 16.30 -14.85 -7.19
C LEU A 270 17.63 -14.14 -6.95
N ASN A 271 17.85 -13.64 -5.73
CA ASN A 271 18.98 -12.81 -5.31
C ASN A 271 19.15 -11.54 -6.16
N LYS A 272 18.02 -11.00 -6.63
CA LYS A 272 17.94 -9.81 -7.49
C LYS A 272 16.84 -8.88 -7.02
N PHE A 273 16.97 -7.63 -7.41
CA PHE A 273 15.90 -6.66 -7.35
C PHE A 273 15.03 -6.76 -8.60
N VAL A 274 13.87 -7.40 -8.49
CA VAL A 274 12.90 -7.56 -9.58
C VAL A 274 11.77 -6.55 -9.43
N VAL A 275 11.43 -5.84 -10.51
CA VAL A 275 10.28 -4.93 -10.55
C VAL A 275 9.22 -5.45 -11.51
N VAL A 276 7.97 -5.48 -11.07
CA VAL A 276 6.78 -5.75 -11.88
C VAL A 276 6.08 -4.42 -12.16
N THR A 277 6.01 -4.02 -13.42
CA THR A 277 5.46 -2.74 -13.87
C THR A 277 4.41 -2.95 -14.96
N GLY A 278 3.83 -1.86 -15.46
CA GLY A 278 2.78 -1.86 -16.48
C GLY A 278 1.63 -0.91 -16.13
N VAL A 279 0.73 -0.65 -17.07
CA VAL A 279 -0.38 0.31 -16.86
C VAL A 279 -1.36 -0.15 -15.76
N SER A 280 -2.08 0.78 -15.14
CA SER A 280 -3.11 0.45 -14.12
C SER A 280 -4.15 -0.49 -14.74
N GLY A 281 -4.49 -1.58 -14.06
CA GLY A 281 -5.38 -2.62 -14.63
C GLY A 281 -4.72 -3.65 -15.55
N SER A 282 -3.39 -3.61 -15.79
CA SER A 282 -2.70 -4.61 -16.62
C SER A 282 -2.58 -6.01 -16.00
N GLY A 283 -2.88 -6.15 -14.70
CA GLY A 283 -2.85 -7.44 -13.99
C GLY A 283 -1.70 -7.63 -13.00
N LYS A 284 -0.89 -6.60 -12.71
CA LYS A 284 0.26 -6.68 -11.78
C LYS A 284 -0.11 -7.19 -10.39
N SER A 285 -1.11 -6.59 -9.74
CA SER A 285 -1.53 -7.01 -8.40
C SER A 285 -2.09 -8.44 -8.42
N THR A 286 -2.84 -8.81 -9.46
CA THR A 286 -3.29 -10.20 -9.65
C THR A 286 -2.09 -11.16 -9.75
N PHE A 287 -1.09 -10.82 -10.56
CA PHE A 287 0.09 -11.65 -10.74
C PHE A 287 0.92 -11.78 -9.45
N VAL A 288 1.17 -10.68 -8.75
CA VAL A 288 2.06 -10.68 -7.58
C VAL A 288 1.36 -11.16 -6.32
N HIS A 289 0.13 -10.72 -6.03
CA HIS A 289 -0.60 -11.10 -4.82
C HIS A 289 -1.29 -12.47 -4.96
N ASP A 290 -2.14 -12.64 -5.97
CA ASP A 290 -2.98 -13.83 -6.07
C ASP A 290 -2.18 -15.05 -6.57
N ILE A 291 -1.26 -14.84 -7.52
CA ILE A 291 -0.50 -15.94 -8.15
C ILE A 291 0.81 -16.19 -7.40
N LEU A 292 1.74 -15.23 -7.38
CA LEU A 292 3.07 -15.42 -6.79
C LEU A 292 2.99 -15.59 -5.27
N TYR A 293 2.50 -14.59 -4.54
CA TYR A 293 2.39 -14.67 -3.09
C TYR A 293 1.40 -15.75 -2.66
N GLY A 294 0.19 -15.80 -3.23
CA GLY A 294 -0.81 -16.82 -2.91
C GLY A 294 -0.30 -18.25 -3.13
N GLY A 295 0.42 -18.50 -4.23
CA GLY A 295 1.02 -19.79 -4.53
C GLY A 295 2.14 -20.17 -3.56
N LEU A 296 3.08 -19.26 -3.29
CA LEU A 296 4.19 -19.49 -2.35
C LEU A 296 3.71 -19.61 -0.90
N ALA A 297 2.81 -18.74 -0.45
CA ALA A 297 2.23 -18.77 0.89
C ALA A 297 1.53 -20.12 1.14
N LYS A 298 0.76 -20.61 0.16
CA LYS A 298 0.15 -21.95 0.23
C LYS A 298 1.20 -23.06 0.34
N TYR A 299 2.30 -22.97 -0.42
CA TYR A 299 3.40 -23.93 -0.36
C TYR A 299 4.06 -23.98 1.02
N PHE A 300 4.29 -22.81 1.64
CA PHE A 300 4.85 -22.70 2.99
C PHE A 300 3.84 -22.97 4.12
N GLY A 301 2.63 -23.44 3.81
CA GLY A 301 1.60 -23.76 4.80
C GLY A 301 0.94 -22.55 5.45
N MET A 302 1.08 -21.37 4.85
CA MET A 302 0.36 -20.16 5.24
C MET A 302 -1.07 -20.20 4.67
N ALA A 303 -1.97 -19.38 5.23
CA ALA A 303 -3.34 -19.25 4.76
C ALA A 303 -3.52 -17.90 4.03
N PRO A 304 -3.15 -17.82 2.73
CA PRO A 304 -3.37 -16.60 1.96
C PRO A 304 -4.88 -16.31 1.79
N SER A 305 -5.23 -15.04 1.61
CA SER A 305 -6.62 -14.61 1.37
C SER A 305 -7.20 -15.23 0.09
N LYS A 306 -6.38 -15.38 -0.94
CA LYS A 306 -6.73 -15.94 -2.24
C LYS A 306 -5.52 -16.60 -2.87
N VAL A 307 -5.76 -17.66 -3.64
CA VAL A 307 -4.78 -18.28 -4.53
C VAL A 307 -5.40 -18.26 -5.93
N GLY A 308 -4.79 -17.50 -6.83
CA GLY A 308 -5.27 -17.35 -8.19
C GLY A 308 -5.08 -18.60 -9.04
N LYS A 309 -5.69 -18.62 -10.22
CA LYS A 309 -5.56 -19.69 -11.21
C LYS A 309 -4.20 -19.66 -11.91
N PHE A 310 -3.42 -20.71 -11.75
CA PHE A 310 -2.22 -21.02 -12.53
C PHE A 310 -2.07 -22.54 -12.64
N LYS A 311 -1.27 -23.02 -13.61
CA LYS A 311 -1.08 -24.45 -13.85
C LYS A 311 -0.05 -25.05 -12.89
N ASP A 312 1.09 -24.42 -12.74
CA ASP A 312 2.19 -24.93 -11.93
C ASP A 312 3.11 -23.80 -11.43
N LEU A 313 3.79 -24.02 -10.31
CA LEU A 313 4.76 -23.09 -9.71
C LEU A 313 5.97 -23.90 -9.23
N LYS A 314 7.15 -23.59 -9.78
CA LYS A 314 8.42 -24.32 -9.53
C LYS A 314 9.50 -23.38 -9.00
N GLY A 315 10.51 -23.94 -8.32
CA GLY A 315 11.62 -23.18 -7.75
C GLY A 315 11.35 -22.65 -6.35
N ASN A 316 10.24 -23.06 -5.73
CA ASN A 316 9.88 -22.76 -4.34
C ASN A 316 10.95 -23.27 -3.36
N GLU A 317 11.61 -24.38 -3.70
CA GLU A 317 12.64 -25.01 -2.89
C GLU A 317 13.91 -24.17 -2.73
N TYR A 318 14.05 -23.08 -3.51
CA TYR A 318 15.20 -22.19 -3.44
C TYR A 318 15.06 -21.07 -2.40
N ILE A 319 13.88 -20.89 -1.82
CA ILE A 319 13.60 -19.89 -0.78
C ILE A 319 13.07 -20.58 0.47
N ASP A 320 13.35 -19.99 1.64
CA ASP A 320 12.92 -20.52 2.93
C ASP A 320 11.58 -19.92 3.38
N GLU A 321 11.35 -18.65 3.03
CA GLU A 321 10.21 -17.84 3.49
C GLU A 321 9.77 -16.85 2.41
N VAL A 322 8.49 -16.47 2.43
CA VAL A 322 7.93 -15.38 1.61
C VAL A 322 7.24 -14.37 2.53
N GLU A 323 7.57 -13.10 2.34
CA GLU A 323 7.03 -12.00 3.14
C GLU A 323 6.46 -10.93 2.21
N ILE A 324 5.25 -10.47 2.51
CA ILE A 324 4.61 -9.38 1.76
C ILE A 324 4.54 -8.13 2.63
N VAL A 325 5.02 -7.03 2.07
CA VAL A 325 5.00 -5.71 2.68
C VAL A 325 4.09 -4.83 1.83
N ASP A 326 2.85 -4.75 2.26
CA ASP A 326 1.80 -3.96 1.60
C ASP A 326 1.74 -2.51 2.13
N GLN A 327 0.78 -1.74 1.62
CA GLN A 327 0.49 -0.38 2.10
C GLN A 327 -0.36 -0.34 3.38
N SER A 328 -0.63 -1.48 4.04
CA SER A 328 -1.47 -1.46 5.24
C SER A 328 -0.82 -0.58 6.33
N PRO A 329 -1.58 0.26 7.04
CA PRO A 329 -0.98 1.09 8.08
C PRO A 329 -0.39 0.21 9.19
N ILE A 330 0.81 0.54 9.67
CA ILE A 330 1.49 -0.15 10.79
C ILE A 330 0.60 -0.27 12.03
N GLY A 331 -0.26 0.71 12.24
CA GLY A 331 -1.30 0.66 13.25
C GLY A 331 -2.28 1.81 13.05
N LYS A 332 -3.57 1.51 13.05
CA LYS A 332 -4.65 2.52 12.99
C LYS A 332 -4.93 3.20 14.34
N SER A 333 -4.14 2.87 15.36
CA SER A 333 -4.37 3.26 16.75
C SER A 333 -3.11 3.90 17.33
N PRO A 334 -3.27 4.87 18.25
CA PRO A 334 -2.15 5.47 18.99
C PRO A 334 -1.41 4.47 19.91
N ARG A 335 -1.93 3.25 20.07
CA ARG A 335 -1.33 2.12 20.81
C ARG A 335 -0.20 1.40 20.06
N SER A 336 0.02 1.73 18.80
CA SER A 336 1.20 1.28 18.08
C SER A 336 2.20 2.42 17.99
N ASN A 337 3.49 2.07 18.05
CA ASN A 337 4.61 2.98 17.84
C ASN A 337 5.78 2.21 17.19
N PRO A 338 6.79 2.90 16.61
CA PRO A 338 7.90 2.25 15.91
C PRO A 338 8.56 1.12 16.72
N ILE A 339 8.88 1.36 17.99
CA ILE A 339 9.58 0.37 18.84
C ILE A 339 8.73 -0.82 19.24
N SER A 340 7.40 -0.67 19.32
CA SER A 340 6.49 -1.79 19.56
C SER A 340 6.40 -2.68 18.33
N TYR A 341 6.44 -2.10 17.13
CA TYR A 341 6.40 -2.82 15.87
C TYR A 341 7.66 -3.66 15.63
N ILE A 342 8.85 -3.08 15.87
CA ILE A 342 10.13 -3.81 15.79
C ILE A 342 10.44 -4.68 17.02
N LYS A 343 9.50 -4.75 17.98
CA LYS A 343 9.59 -5.51 19.25
C LYS A 343 10.70 -5.09 20.20
N THR A 344 11.29 -3.90 20.02
CA THR A 344 12.28 -3.33 20.95
C THR A 344 11.64 -2.85 22.25
N PHE A 345 10.36 -2.47 22.23
CA PHE A 345 9.67 -2.00 23.42
C PHE A 345 9.62 -3.06 24.53
N GLU A 346 9.57 -4.35 24.19
CA GLU A 346 9.61 -5.44 25.17
C GLU A 346 10.91 -5.41 25.97
N LEU A 347 12.04 -5.24 25.28
CA LEU A 347 13.37 -5.16 25.89
C LEU A 347 13.53 -3.92 26.78
N ILE A 348 12.98 -2.78 26.35
CA ILE A 348 12.99 -1.55 27.14
C ILE A 348 12.16 -1.73 28.40
N ARG A 349 10.98 -2.35 28.33
CA ARG A 349 10.14 -2.63 29.50
C ARG A 349 10.82 -3.59 30.48
N GLU A 350 11.49 -4.61 29.99
CA GLU A 350 12.30 -5.52 30.80
C GLU A 350 13.45 -4.78 31.51
N LEU A 351 14.12 -3.87 30.81
CA LEU A 351 15.19 -3.04 31.37
C LEU A 351 14.67 -2.15 32.51
N PHE A 352 13.57 -1.43 32.31
CA PHE A 352 13.00 -0.58 33.37
C PHE A 352 12.50 -1.40 34.57
N ALA A 353 11.89 -2.57 34.34
CA ALA A 353 11.50 -3.49 35.41
C ALA A 353 12.69 -4.09 36.17
N SER A 354 13.88 -4.13 35.55
CA SER A 354 15.10 -4.63 36.19
C SER A 354 15.77 -3.63 37.14
N THR A 355 15.36 -2.36 37.14
CA THR A 355 15.92 -1.31 38.01
C THR A 355 15.66 -1.61 39.49
N HIS A 356 16.55 -1.12 40.37
CA HIS A 356 16.40 -1.33 41.82
C HIS A 356 15.08 -0.73 42.34
N GLN A 357 14.72 0.46 41.86
CA GLN A 357 13.46 1.15 42.21
C GLN A 357 12.23 0.31 41.82
N ALA A 358 12.20 -0.25 40.61
CA ALA A 358 11.09 -1.08 40.15
C ALA A 358 10.99 -2.39 40.93
N ARG A 359 12.13 -3.04 41.19
CA ARG A 359 12.19 -4.30 41.96
C ARG A 359 11.71 -4.11 43.40
N ALA A 360 12.11 -3.01 44.05
CA ALA A 360 11.67 -2.68 45.41
C ALA A 360 10.15 -2.52 45.52
N ARG A 361 9.51 -2.01 44.46
CA ARG A 361 8.04 -1.85 44.38
C ARG A 361 7.31 -3.06 43.78
N GLY A 362 8.04 -4.12 43.40
CA GLY A 362 7.45 -5.31 42.78
C GLY A 362 6.90 -5.11 41.37
N TYR A 363 7.31 -4.04 40.66
CA TYR A 363 6.82 -3.75 39.32
C TYR A 363 7.42 -4.70 38.28
N LYS A 364 6.54 -5.37 37.53
CA LYS A 364 6.87 -6.28 36.44
C LYS A 364 6.91 -5.53 35.09
N PRO A 365 7.47 -6.11 34.00
CA PRO A 365 7.49 -5.48 32.66
C PRO A 365 6.11 -5.06 32.13
N GLY A 366 5.03 -5.66 32.62
CA GLY A 366 3.65 -5.27 32.30
C GLY A 366 3.28 -3.86 32.79
N PHE A 367 3.84 -3.39 33.91
CA PHE A 367 3.57 -2.05 34.45
C PHE A 367 4.15 -0.94 33.55
N PHE A 368 5.21 -1.24 32.80
CA PHE A 368 5.82 -0.33 31.84
C PHE A 368 5.18 -0.42 30.44
N SER A 369 4.01 -1.06 30.32
CA SER A 369 3.24 -1.16 29.08
C SER A 369 2.02 -0.25 29.14
N PHE A 370 1.88 0.66 28.17
CA PHE A 370 0.66 1.45 28.02
C PHE A 370 -0.53 0.61 27.51
N ASN A 371 -0.30 -0.62 27.03
CA ASN A 371 -1.34 -1.51 26.52
C ASN A 371 -1.97 -2.42 27.58
N VAL A 372 -1.40 -2.49 28.80
CA VAL A 372 -1.81 -3.43 29.84
C VAL A 372 -2.25 -2.66 31.09
N PRO A 373 -3.37 -3.04 31.74
CA PRO A 373 -3.76 -2.47 33.03
C PRO A 373 -2.66 -2.62 34.08
N GLY A 374 -2.53 -1.63 34.95
CA GLY A 374 -1.48 -1.61 35.98
C GLY A 374 -0.81 -0.25 36.05
N GLY A 375 0.21 -0.03 35.23
CA GLY A 375 0.99 1.21 35.21
C GLY A 375 0.55 2.27 34.19
N ARG A 376 -0.34 1.92 33.26
CA ARG A 376 -0.93 2.89 32.32
C ARG A 376 -1.91 3.86 33.00
N CYS A 377 -2.14 5.02 32.41
CA CYS A 377 -3.25 5.89 32.79
C CYS A 377 -4.60 5.20 32.49
N GLU A 378 -5.51 5.16 33.46
CA GLU A 378 -6.81 4.49 33.27
C GLU A 378 -7.82 5.35 32.51
N THR A 379 -7.71 6.68 32.59
CA THR A 379 -8.62 7.63 31.94
C THR A 379 -8.56 7.55 30.43
N CYS A 380 -7.34 7.60 29.87
CA CYS A 380 -7.13 7.37 28.43
C CYS A 380 -6.80 5.91 28.09
N GLN A 381 -6.84 5.01 29.08
CA GLN A 381 -6.45 3.60 28.93
C GLN A 381 -5.08 3.39 28.23
N GLY A 382 -4.14 4.32 28.43
CA GLY A 382 -2.80 4.31 27.84
C GLY A 382 -2.69 4.91 26.43
N ASP A 383 -3.76 5.47 25.87
CA ASP A 383 -3.72 6.12 24.55
C ASP A 383 -3.01 7.49 24.59
N GLY A 384 -3.05 8.15 25.75
CA GLY A 384 -2.55 9.52 25.93
C GLY A 384 -3.52 10.60 25.42
N PHE A 385 -4.56 10.19 24.70
CA PHE A 385 -5.61 11.03 24.15
C PHE A 385 -6.98 10.43 24.43
N ILE A 386 -8.00 11.28 24.48
CA ILE A 386 -9.41 10.89 24.51
C ILE A 386 -10.00 11.14 23.12
N LYS A 387 -10.58 10.08 22.55
CA LYS A 387 -11.26 10.14 21.26
C LYS A 387 -12.69 10.65 21.46
N VAL A 388 -13.04 11.74 20.79
CA VAL A 388 -14.40 12.30 20.74
C VAL A 388 -15.00 11.93 19.39
N GLU A 389 -16.03 11.09 19.42
CA GLU A 389 -16.71 10.66 18.20
C GLU A 389 -17.63 11.75 17.67
N MET A 390 -17.46 12.09 16.39
CA MET A 390 -18.26 13.11 15.70
C MET A 390 -19.25 12.43 14.74
N GLN A 391 -20.47 12.96 14.61
CA GLN A 391 -21.50 12.32 13.79
C GLN A 391 -21.32 12.50 12.27
N PHE A 392 -20.72 13.60 11.84
CA PHE A 392 -20.58 13.97 10.42
C PHE A 392 -19.16 14.36 10.01
N LEU A 393 -18.25 14.41 10.96
CA LEU A 393 -16.85 14.81 10.77
C LEU A 393 -15.93 13.69 11.23
N ALA A 394 -14.66 13.78 10.87
CA ALA A 394 -13.64 12.89 11.43
C ALA A 394 -13.56 13.06 12.96
N ASP A 395 -13.33 11.94 13.65
CA ASP A 395 -13.20 11.92 15.11
C ASP A 395 -12.03 12.81 15.57
N ILE A 396 -12.22 13.49 16.70
CA ILE A 396 -11.21 14.39 17.28
C ILE A 396 -10.46 13.67 18.42
N TYR A 397 -9.15 13.88 18.50
CA TYR A 397 -8.31 13.37 19.58
C TYR A 397 -7.86 14.52 20.48
N LEU A 398 -8.33 14.53 21.73
CA LEU A 398 -7.96 15.52 22.73
C LEU A 398 -6.89 14.95 23.67
N GLU A 399 -5.91 15.74 24.06
CA GLU A 399 -4.91 15.30 25.03
C GLU A 399 -5.58 14.91 26.35
N CYS A 400 -5.14 13.79 26.95
CA CYS A 400 -5.68 13.33 28.23
C CYS A 400 -5.21 14.25 29.37
N GLU A 401 -6.16 14.90 30.05
CA GLU A 401 -5.89 15.84 31.14
C GLU A 401 -5.17 15.19 32.32
N ASP A 402 -5.52 13.96 32.67
CA ASP A 402 -4.99 13.26 33.86
C ASP A 402 -3.51 12.88 33.72
N CYS A 403 -3.09 12.45 32.54
CA CYS A 403 -1.71 12.05 32.29
C CYS A 403 -0.91 13.06 31.49
N LYS A 404 -1.53 14.13 30.99
CA LYS A 404 -0.92 15.13 30.09
C LYS A 404 -0.17 14.47 28.93
N GLY A 405 -0.85 13.56 28.24
CA GLY A 405 -0.30 12.79 27.13
C GLY A 405 0.75 11.73 27.47
N THR A 406 1.18 11.60 28.74
CA THR A 406 2.29 10.69 29.11
C THR A 406 1.93 9.21 29.08
N ARG A 407 0.64 8.85 29.05
CA ARG A 407 0.10 7.47 29.00
C ARG A 407 0.32 6.61 30.25
N PHE A 408 1.05 7.08 31.24
CA PHE A 408 1.42 6.33 32.44
C PHE A 408 1.00 7.03 33.73
N LYS A 409 0.81 6.24 34.80
CA LYS A 409 0.59 6.76 36.15
C LYS A 409 1.86 7.45 36.68
N GLU A 410 1.69 8.34 37.64
CA GLU A 410 2.79 9.07 38.28
C GLU A 410 3.84 8.13 38.90
N GLU A 411 3.41 7.09 39.60
CA GLU A 411 4.31 6.09 40.22
C GLU A 411 5.27 5.41 39.24
N ILE A 412 4.87 5.27 37.96
CA ILE A 412 5.70 4.68 36.90
C ILE A 412 6.71 5.71 36.37
N ARG A 413 6.33 6.99 36.36
CA ARG A 413 7.18 8.10 35.93
C ARG A 413 8.29 8.41 36.93
N GLU A 414 8.18 7.94 38.17
CA GLU A 414 9.23 8.02 39.19
C GLU A 414 10.37 7.00 38.99
N ILE A 415 10.12 5.92 38.25
CA ILE A 415 11.13 4.89 37.99
C ILE A 415 12.07 5.39 36.91
N THR A 416 13.36 5.47 37.25
CA THR A 416 14.40 5.96 36.36
C THR A 416 15.42 4.88 36.02
N TYR A 417 15.88 4.91 34.78
CA TYR A 417 17.10 4.25 34.34
C TYR A 417 18.05 5.38 33.96
N ARG A 418 19.30 5.39 34.45
CA ARG A 418 20.31 6.43 34.14
C ARG A 418 19.79 7.88 34.22
N GLY A 419 18.95 8.17 35.21
CA GLY A 419 18.42 9.51 35.45
C GLY A 419 17.25 9.94 34.55
N LYS A 420 16.73 9.07 33.67
CA LYS A 420 15.54 9.34 32.85
C LYS A 420 14.45 8.30 33.09
N ASN A 421 13.20 8.74 33.10
CA ASN A 421 12.05 7.84 33.25
C ASN A 421 11.64 7.22 31.90
N LEU A 422 10.62 6.36 31.92
CA LEU A 422 10.14 5.70 30.70
C LEU A 422 9.60 6.69 29.66
N VAL A 423 8.89 7.72 30.09
CA VAL A 423 8.32 8.75 29.19
C VAL A 423 9.44 9.53 28.52
N ASP A 424 10.49 9.89 29.26
CA ASP A 424 11.67 10.54 28.71
C ASP A 424 12.36 9.67 27.66
N ALA A 425 12.50 8.36 27.94
CA ALA A 425 13.04 7.39 26.99
C ALA A 425 12.17 7.27 25.74
N LEU A 426 10.85 7.27 25.87
CA LEU A 426 9.93 7.22 24.73
C LEU A 426 9.94 8.53 23.91
N ASN A 427 10.29 9.66 24.52
CA ASN A 427 10.37 10.95 23.85
C ASN A 427 11.70 11.22 23.14
N MET A 428 12.72 10.39 23.36
CA MET A 428 13.98 10.49 22.63
C MET A 428 13.79 10.18 21.15
N THR A 429 14.60 10.83 20.32
CA THR A 429 14.78 10.40 18.93
C THR A 429 15.47 9.04 18.86
N VAL A 430 15.36 8.34 17.73
CA VAL A 430 16.08 7.07 17.52
C VAL A 430 17.60 7.28 17.67
N ASP A 431 18.16 8.36 17.13
CA ASP A 431 19.60 8.65 17.23
C ASP A 431 20.05 8.86 18.68
N GLU A 432 19.29 9.65 19.45
CA GLU A 432 19.54 9.85 20.88
C GLU A 432 19.45 8.54 21.66
N ALA A 433 18.46 7.70 21.33
CA ALA A 433 18.23 6.43 21.99
C ALA A 433 19.33 5.39 21.68
N VAL A 434 19.89 5.39 20.46
CA VAL A 434 21.02 4.51 20.10
C VAL A 434 22.22 4.76 21.02
N GLU A 435 22.56 6.03 21.25
CA GLU A 435 23.65 6.41 22.16
C GLU A 435 23.30 6.13 23.62
N TYR A 436 22.07 6.44 24.03
CA TYR A 436 21.60 6.25 25.40
C TYR A 436 21.61 4.77 25.84
N PHE A 437 21.19 3.86 24.94
CA PHE A 437 21.12 2.42 25.19
C PHE A 437 22.37 1.65 24.72
N LYS A 438 23.51 2.32 24.46
CA LYS A 438 24.73 1.70 23.90
C LYS A 438 25.24 0.47 24.67
N GLU A 439 25.06 0.43 25.99
CA GLU A 439 25.49 -0.70 26.82
C GLU A 439 24.58 -1.93 26.69
N ASN A 440 23.35 -1.76 26.23
CA ASN A 440 22.46 -2.87 25.94
C ASN A 440 22.57 -3.22 24.45
N ALA A 441 23.48 -4.15 24.13
CA ALA A 441 23.78 -4.54 22.76
C ALA A 441 22.54 -4.94 21.95
N LYS A 442 21.55 -5.58 22.57
CA LYS A 442 20.33 -6.04 21.89
C LYS A 442 19.41 -4.87 21.52
N ILE A 443 19.18 -3.94 22.45
CA ILE A 443 18.39 -2.72 22.21
C ILE A 443 19.09 -1.83 21.19
N SER A 444 20.38 -1.54 21.41
CA SER A 444 21.18 -0.69 20.52
C SER A 444 21.21 -1.24 19.10
N ARG A 445 21.35 -2.56 18.91
CA ARG A 445 21.31 -3.19 17.58
C ARG A 445 19.98 -2.96 16.86
N GLN A 446 18.84 -3.12 17.53
CA GLN A 446 17.53 -2.91 16.90
C GLN A 446 17.25 -1.44 16.59
N LEU A 447 17.67 -0.53 17.47
CA LEU A 447 17.55 0.92 17.22
C LEU A 447 18.47 1.40 16.09
N LYS A 448 19.67 0.83 15.97
CA LYS A 448 20.59 1.12 14.85
C LYS A 448 19.97 0.80 13.50
N VAL A 449 19.18 -0.28 13.39
CA VAL A 449 18.47 -0.58 12.15
C VAL A 449 17.48 0.53 11.79
N LEU A 450 16.75 1.09 12.76
CA LEU A 450 15.88 2.26 12.51
C LEU A 450 16.68 3.49 12.05
N ALA A 451 17.85 3.73 12.64
CA ALA A 451 18.73 4.83 12.21
C ALA A 451 19.28 4.61 10.79
N GLU A 452 19.72 3.39 10.46
CA GLU A 452 20.27 3.00 9.15
C GLU A 452 19.24 3.13 8.03
N VAL A 453 17.95 2.88 8.30
CA VAL A 453 16.87 3.15 7.32
C VAL A 453 16.50 4.65 7.23
N GLY A 454 17.21 5.53 7.94
CA GLY A 454 17.03 6.98 7.89
C GLY A 454 15.88 7.50 8.75
N LEU A 455 15.50 6.77 9.81
CA LEU A 455 14.49 7.18 10.79
C LEU A 455 15.11 7.69 12.10
N GLY A 456 16.35 8.18 12.06
CA GLY A 456 17.05 8.70 13.24
C GLY A 456 16.31 9.79 14.02
N TYR A 457 15.50 10.60 13.31
CA TYR A 457 14.78 11.75 13.86
C TYR A 457 13.44 11.44 14.52
N ILE A 458 12.85 10.26 14.30
CA ILE A 458 11.52 9.94 14.86
C ILE A 458 11.64 9.63 16.35
N LYS A 459 10.61 9.96 17.12
CA LYS A 459 10.58 9.61 18.55
C LYS A 459 10.21 8.15 18.75
N LEU A 460 10.81 7.48 19.72
CA LEU A 460 10.53 6.06 19.98
C LEU A 460 9.03 5.79 20.26
N GLY A 461 8.41 6.65 21.06
CA GLY A 461 7.01 6.55 21.48
C GLY A 461 6.02 7.23 20.53
N GLN A 462 6.47 7.72 19.36
CA GLN A 462 5.61 8.40 18.41
C GLN A 462 4.44 7.49 17.98
N PRO A 463 3.18 7.93 18.09
CA PRO A 463 2.04 7.13 17.65
C PRO A 463 2.15 6.75 16.18
N SER A 464 1.93 5.48 15.83
CA SER A 464 2.05 5.01 14.44
C SER A 464 1.07 5.66 13.47
N ASN A 465 -0.08 6.14 13.94
CA ASN A 465 -1.04 6.89 13.13
C ASN A 465 -0.59 8.32 12.78
N THR A 466 0.53 8.78 13.37
CA THR A 466 1.14 10.09 13.05
C THR A 466 2.38 9.96 12.16
N LEU A 467 2.75 8.74 11.77
CA LEU A 467 3.84 8.51 10.83
C LEU A 467 3.34 8.77 9.41
N SER A 468 4.16 9.43 8.60
CA SER A 468 3.99 9.50 7.15
C SER A 468 4.04 8.09 6.53
N GLY A 469 3.53 7.96 5.30
CA GLY A 469 3.61 6.71 4.53
C GLY A 469 5.05 6.18 4.44
N GLY A 470 6.01 7.07 4.14
CA GLY A 470 7.43 6.73 4.06
C GLY A 470 8.10 6.38 5.37
N GLU A 471 7.70 6.99 6.48
CA GLU A 471 8.18 6.57 7.79
C GLU A 471 7.63 5.19 8.14
N ALA A 472 6.32 4.99 7.94
CA ALA A 472 5.68 3.71 8.21
C ALA A 472 6.33 2.59 7.38
N GLN A 473 6.55 2.80 6.09
CA GLN A 473 7.22 1.85 5.21
C GLN A 473 8.61 1.45 5.72
N ARG A 474 9.42 2.44 6.12
CA ARG A 474 10.77 2.21 6.62
C ARG A 474 10.77 1.50 7.97
N VAL A 475 9.79 1.75 8.83
CA VAL A 475 9.61 0.97 10.08
C VAL A 475 9.27 -0.49 9.77
N LYS A 476 8.43 -0.77 8.76
CA LYS A 476 8.14 -2.15 8.33
C LYS A 476 9.41 -2.86 7.89
N LEU A 477 10.18 -2.22 7.02
CA LEU A 477 11.48 -2.71 6.55
C LEU A 477 12.46 -2.97 7.70
N ALA A 478 12.56 -2.01 8.63
CA ALA A 478 13.42 -2.14 9.81
C ALA A 478 13.03 -3.33 10.69
N ALA A 479 11.73 -3.64 10.81
CA ALA A 479 11.26 -4.82 11.54
C ALA A 479 11.79 -6.10 10.90
N HIS A 480 11.68 -6.24 9.58
CA HIS A 480 12.19 -7.40 8.86
C HIS A 480 13.72 -7.50 8.94
N LEU A 481 14.45 -6.39 8.75
CA LEU A 481 15.90 -6.33 8.89
C LEU A 481 16.39 -6.71 10.29
N SER A 482 15.62 -6.36 11.33
CA SER A 482 15.94 -6.62 12.73
C SER A 482 15.58 -8.04 13.19
N LEU A 483 14.51 -8.61 12.62
CA LEU A 483 13.98 -9.93 12.98
C LEU A 483 14.56 -11.06 12.13
N GLN A 484 15.18 -10.74 10.99
CA GLN A 484 15.79 -11.73 10.11
C GLN A 484 16.81 -12.57 10.89
N ARG A 485 16.64 -13.89 10.82
CA ARG A 485 17.59 -14.84 11.37
C ARG A 485 18.73 -15.03 10.37
N ASP A 486 19.96 -15.14 10.86
CA ASP A 486 21.11 -15.41 10.01
C ASP A 486 20.86 -16.66 9.16
N ARG A 487 21.13 -16.58 7.85
CA ARG A 487 21.13 -17.66 6.84
C ARG A 487 19.79 -18.10 6.23
N LYS A 488 18.69 -17.39 6.42
CA LYS A 488 17.44 -17.66 5.66
C LYS A 488 17.34 -16.82 4.40
N HIS A 489 17.06 -17.46 3.27
CA HIS A 489 16.75 -16.81 2.00
C HIS A 489 15.25 -16.47 1.94
N THR A 490 14.93 -15.20 2.14
CA THR A 490 13.54 -14.72 2.10
C THR A 490 13.26 -14.04 0.77
N LEU A 491 12.08 -14.31 0.18
CA LEU A 491 11.53 -13.50 -0.91
C LEU A 491 10.64 -12.41 -0.33
N PHE A 492 11.06 -11.16 -0.45
CA PHE A 492 10.24 -10.01 -0.07
C PHE A 492 9.44 -9.51 -1.27
N ILE A 493 8.15 -9.31 -1.06
CA ILE A 493 7.23 -8.73 -2.03
C ILE A 493 6.77 -7.37 -1.52
N PHE A 494 6.99 -6.31 -2.30
CA PHE A 494 6.54 -4.95 -1.97
C PHE A 494 5.47 -4.48 -2.96
N ASP A 495 4.42 -3.86 -2.44
CA ASP A 495 3.33 -3.31 -3.25
C ASP A 495 3.38 -1.78 -3.24
N GLU A 496 3.73 -1.18 -4.37
CA GLU A 496 3.83 0.27 -4.61
C GLU A 496 4.50 1.03 -3.44
N PRO A 497 5.75 0.64 -3.07
CA PRO A 497 6.46 1.16 -1.92
C PRO A 497 6.92 2.62 -2.03
N THR A 498 6.70 3.29 -3.15
CA THR A 498 7.00 4.73 -3.30
C THR A 498 5.79 5.63 -3.20
N THR A 499 4.62 5.07 -2.90
CA THR A 499 3.40 5.85 -2.66
C THR A 499 3.65 6.85 -1.52
N GLY A 500 3.42 8.13 -1.79
CA GLY A 500 3.68 9.23 -0.87
C GLY A 500 5.11 9.46 -0.45
N LEU A 501 6.07 9.08 -1.29
CA LEU A 501 7.48 9.34 -1.03
C LEU A 501 8.02 10.46 -1.90
N HIS A 502 8.67 11.43 -1.24
CA HIS A 502 9.55 12.39 -1.89
C HIS A 502 10.80 11.68 -2.47
N PHE A 503 11.43 12.26 -3.50
CA PHE A 503 12.61 11.70 -4.19
C PHE A 503 13.74 11.27 -3.23
N ASP A 504 14.01 12.07 -2.21
CA ASP A 504 15.03 11.77 -1.20
C ASP A 504 14.67 10.54 -0.36
N ASP A 505 13.39 10.34 -0.06
CA ASP A 505 12.93 9.15 0.66
C ASP A 505 12.91 7.91 -0.23
N ILE A 506 12.66 8.04 -1.54
CA ILE A 506 12.87 6.96 -2.51
C ILE A 506 14.34 6.52 -2.51
N SER A 507 15.29 7.46 -2.48
CA SER A 507 16.71 7.12 -2.38
C SER A 507 17.03 6.33 -1.11
N LYS A 508 16.46 6.70 0.04
CA LYS A 508 16.63 5.97 1.31
C LYS A 508 15.98 4.60 1.27
N LEU A 509 14.81 4.47 0.65
CA LEU A 509 14.12 3.21 0.44
C LEU A 509 14.97 2.25 -0.40
N LEU A 510 15.55 2.72 -1.50
CA LEU A 510 16.43 1.91 -2.35
C LEU A 510 17.67 1.43 -1.59
N ASN A 511 18.23 2.25 -0.69
CA ASN A 511 19.30 1.80 0.20
C ASN A 511 18.83 0.65 1.13
N CYS A 512 17.59 0.71 1.64
CA CYS A 512 17.02 -0.38 2.44
C CYS A 512 16.87 -1.67 1.62
N PHE A 513 16.47 -1.57 0.35
CA PHE A 513 16.40 -2.72 -0.56
C PHE A 513 17.78 -3.33 -0.81
N ASN A 514 18.81 -2.51 -0.99
CA ASN A 514 20.19 -2.98 -1.12
C ASN A 514 20.66 -3.75 0.13
N LEU A 515 20.35 -3.25 1.34
CA LEU A 515 20.67 -3.96 2.58
C LEU A 515 19.99 -5.33 2.67
N LEU A 516 18.77 -5.47 2.16
CA LEU A 516 18.08 -6.77 2.08
C LEU A 516 18.76 -7.70 1.08
N LEU A 517 19.17 -7.20 -0.09
CA LEU A 517 19.88 -7.97 -1.11
C LEU A 517 21.25 -8.45 -0.63
N GLU A 518 22.00 -7.58 0.06
CA GLU A 518 23.32 -7.90 0.62
C GLU A 518 23.27 -9.02 1.65
N LYS A 519 22.14 -9.15 2.38
CA LYS A 519 21.86 -10.28 3.28
C LYS A 519 21.45 -11.57 2.56
N GLY A 520 21.46 -11.58 1.22
CA GLY A 520 21.15 -12.75 0.40
C GLY A 520 19.66 -12.95 0.13
N ASN A 521 18.82 -11.93 0.34
CA ASN A 521 17.39 -12.02 0.03
C ASN A 521 17.08 -11.75 -1.44
N SER A 522 15.84 -12.00 -1.84
CA SER A 522 15.27 -11.64 -3.14
C SER A 522 14.18 -10.58 -2.95
N LEU A 523 14.05 -9.64 -3.89
CA LEU A 523 12.96 -8.66 -3.88
C LEU A 523 12.15 -8.71 -5.16
N VAL A 524 10.82 -8.69 -5.00
CA VAL A 524 9.86 -8.43 -6.07
C VAL A 524 9.05 -7.20 -5.67
N VAL A 525 9.06 -6.17 -6.49
CA VAL A 525 8.42 -4.88 -6.19
C VAL A 525 7.43 -4.54 -7.29
N ILE A 526 6.19 -4.25 -6.93
CA ILE A 526 5.21 -3.65 -7.84
C ILE A 526 5.46 -2.16 -7.84
N GLU A 527 5.75 -1.56 -9.00
CA GLU A 527 5.99 -0.12 -9.08
C GLU A 527 5.62 0.50 -10.43
N HIS A 528 5.37 1.81 -10.36
CA HIS A 528 5.23 2.72 -11.49
C HIS A 528 6.30 3.81 -11.50
N ASN A 529 6.97 4.02 -10.37
CA ASN A 529 7.97 5.05 -10.25
C ASN A 529 9.24 4.71 -11.04
N LEU A 530 9.56 5.55 -12.03
CA LEU A 530 10.70 5.36 -12.94
C LEU A 530 12.05 5.41 -12.21
N GLU A 531 12.15 6.14 -11.09
CA GLU A 531 13.34 6.19 -10.24
C GLU A 531 13.63 4.84 -9.58
N VAL A 532 12.60 4.04 -9.30
CA VAL A 532 12.75 2.69 -8.75
C VAL A 532 12.97 1.67 -9.86
N ILE A 533 12.18 1.75 -10.94
CA ILE A 533 12.28 0.83 -12.09
C ILE A 533 13.68 0.88 -12.70
N LYS A 534 14.28 2.07 -12.83
CA LYS A 534 15.64 2.22 -13.37
C LYS A 534 16.71 1.59 -12.48
N CYS A 535 16.44 1.35 -11.19
CA CYS A 535 17.38 0.72 -10.27
C CYS A 535 17.25 -0.81 -10.22
N ALA A 536 16.23 -1.39 -10.84
CA ALA A 536 15.98 -2.83 -10.85
C ALA A 536 17.06 -3.63 -11.59
N ASP A 537 17.36 -4.84 -11.13
CA ASP A 537 18.18 -5.79 -11.89
C ASP A 537 17.39 -6.44 -13.03
N HIS A 538 16.09 -6.60 -12.82
CA HIS A 538 15.18 -7.27 -13.75
C HIS A 538 13.79 -6.62 -13.68
N VAL A 539 13.15 -6.43 -14.83
CA VAL A 539 11.83 -5.82 -14.98
C VAL A 539 10.93 -6.78 -15.73
N ILE A 540 9.68 -6.89 -15.27
CA ILE A 540 8.59 -7.62 -15.92
C ILE A 540 7.50 -6.58 -16.21
N ASP A 541 7.30 -6.25 -17.48
CA ASP A 541 6.32 -5.25 -17.93
C ASP A 541 5.04 -5.94 -18.42
N LEU A 542 3.94 -5.71 -17.71
CA LEU A 542 2.61 -6.26 -18.01
C LEU A 542 1.75 -5.25 -18.78
N GLY A 543 1.05 -5.73 -19.81
CA GLY A 543 0.23 -4.89 -20.68
C GLY A 543 -0.34 -5.71 -21.84
N PRO A 544 -0.39 -5.17 -23.07
CA PRO A 544 0.01 -3.82 -23.50
C PRO A 544 -0.92 -2.70 -23.00
N ASP A 545 -2.13 -3.02 -22.55
CA ASP A 545 -3.05 -2.07 -21.94
C ASP A 545 -3.69 -2.61 -20.65
N ALA A 546 -4.76 -1.97 -20.19
CA ALA A 546 -5.55 -2.34 -19.03
C ALA A 546 -6.72 -3.29 -19.37
N GLY A 547 -7.29 -3.92 -18.35
CA GLY A 547 -8.53 -4.69 -18.49
C GLY A 547 -8.38 -5.86 -19.46
N ASP A 548 -9.33 -6.03 -20.38
CA ASP A 548 -9.35 -7.15 -21.32
C ASP A 548 -8.20 -7.14 -22.33
N ASN A 549 -7.64 -5.95 -22.59
CA ASN A 549 -6.49 -5.72 -23.48
C ASN A 549 -5.15 -5.81 -22.74
N GLY A 550 -5.18 -6.16 -21.45
CA GLY A 550 -4.00 -6.39 -20.63
C GLY A 550 -3.75 -7.87 -20.35
N GLY A 551 -2.89 -8.12 -19.35
CA GLY A 551 -2.62 -9.45 -18.84
C GLY A 551 -1.61 -10.27 -19.62
N GLU A 552 -0.86 -9.64 -20.54
CA GLU A 552 0.26 -10.23 -21.27
C GLU A 552 1.61 -9.66 -20.80
N ILE A 553 2.69 -10.38 -21.08
CA ILE A 553 4.07 -9.88 -20.86
C ILE A 553 4.50 -9.12 -22.12
N VAL A 554 4.65 -7.81 -22.00
CA VAL A 554 5.05 -6.94 -23.12
C VAL A 554 6.56 -6.95 -23.31
N ALA A 555 7.29 -6.90 -22.20
CA ALA A 555 8.73 -6.90 -22.16
C ALA A 555 9.21 -7.53 -20.85
N GLN A 556 10.37 -8.19 -20.91
CA GLN A 556 11.03 -8.74 -19.73
C GLN A 556 12.55 -8.66 -19.93
N GLY A 557 13.29 -8.28 -18.90
CA GLY A 557 14.75 -8.17 -18.95
C GLY A 557 15.29 -7.08 -18.04
N THR A 558 16.48 -6.59 -18.32
CA THR A 558 17.03 -5.39 -17.67
C THR A 558 16.23 -4.13 -18.02
N PRO A 559 16.29 -3.05 -17.20
CA PRO A 559 15.71 -1.76 -17.54
C PRO A 559 16.08 -1.26 -18.94
N GLU A 560 17.33 -1.47 -19.37
CA GLU A 560 17.82 -1.09 -20.69
C GLU A 560 17.17 -1.93 -21.82
N GLU A 561 16.97 -3.23 -21.60
CA GLU A 561 16.28 -4.11 -22.55
C GLU A 561 14.80 -3.75 -22.67
N VAL A 562 14.13 -3.48 -21.54
CA VAL A 562 12.73 -3.01 -21.54
C VAL A 562 12.60 -1.66 -22.23
N ALA A 563 13.53 -0.73 -21.97
CA ALA A 563 13.58 0.55 -22.66
C ALA A 563 13.76 0.40 -24.18
N SER A 564 14.50 -0.61 -24.65
CA SER A 564 14.66 -0.86 -26.08
C SER A 564 13.38 -1.35 -26.79
N ASN A 565 12.43 -1.92 -26.05
CA ASN A 565 11.20 -2.47 -26.60
C ASN A 565 10.17 -1.37 -26.93
N LYS A 566 9.81 -1.24 -28.22
CA LYS A 566 8.87 -0.21 -28.71
C LYS A 566 7.42 -0.43 -28.26
N ASN A 567 7.05 -1.66 -27.91
CA ASN A 567 5.69 -2.00 -27.49
C ASN A 567 5.47 -1.74 -26.00
N SER A 568 6.54 -1.50 -25.23
CA SER A 568 6.48 -1.22 -23.80
C SER A 568 6.22 0.26 -23.56
N TRP A 569 5.06 0.58 -22.96
CA TRP A 569 4.81 1.94 -22.46
C TRP A 569 5.85 2.31 -21.40
N THR A 570 6.12 1.41 -20.45
CA THR A 570 7.15 1.63 -19.44
C THR A 570 8.51 1.93 -20.08
N GLY A 571 8.92 1.14 -21.07
CA GLY A 571 10.17 1.32 -21.79
C GLY A 571 10.29 2.67 -22.49
N LYS A 572 9.18 3.21 -23.03
CA LYS A 572 9.17 4.54 -23.67
C LYS A 572 9.56 5.66 -22.69
N TYR A 573 9.02 5.66 -21.48
CA TYR A 573 9.31 6.68 -20.46
C TYR A 573 10.63 6.41 -19.72
N LEU A 574 11.00 5.14 -19.58
CA LEU A 574 12.22 4.74 -18.88
C LEU A 574 13.51 5.19 -19.60
N LYS A 575 13.46 5.39 -20.92
CA LYS A 575 14.61 5.88 -21.71
C LYS A 575 15.20 7.17 -21.16
N ASP A 576 14.36 8.12 -20.79
CA ASP A 576 14.79 9.45 -20.33
C ASP A 576 15.48 9.41 -18.96
N TYR A 577 15.27 8.32 -18.20
CA TYR A 577 15.85 8.10 -16.88
C TYR A 577 17.14 7.26 -16.92
N LEU A 578 17.43 6.62 -18.06
CA LEU A 578 18.63 5.81 -18.29
C LEU A 578 19.74 6.56 -19.04
N SER A 579 19.44 7.75 -19.57
CA SER A 579 20.34 8.58 -20.39
C SER A 579 21.26 9.49 -19.59
#